data_AF-A0A382SFG6-F1
#
_entry.id   AF-A0A382SFG6-F1
#
_cell.length_a   1.000
_cell.length_b   1.000
_cell.length_c   1.000
_cell.angle_alpha   90.00
_cell.angle_beta   90.00
_cell.angle_gamma   90.00
#
_symmetry.space_group_name_H-M   'P 1'
#
loop_
_entity.id
_entity.type
_entity.pdbx_description
1 polymer ?
#
loop_
_entity_poly.entity_id
_entity_poly.type
_entity_poly.pdbx_seq_one_letter_code
_entity_poly.pdbx_strand_id
1 'polypeptide(L)' 'VSIGGNTDLKPGQLFPLHTEIDIRETPKYVGRGGIKLEKAIRDFELLVDGMVAIDVGASTGGFTDCLLQNGAK' A
#
# COMPACT_ATOMS: atom_id res chain seq x y z
N VAL A 1 -13.58 1.28 0.03
CA VAL A 1 -14.86 1.46 0.76
C VAL A 1 -15.37 0.08 1.16
N SER A 2 -16.06 -0.03 2.29
CA SER A 2 -16.92 -1.16 2.66
C SER A 2 -18.30 -0.63 3.04
N ILE A 3 -19.33 -1.43 2.81
CA ILE A 3 -20.72 -1.09 3.14
C ILE A 3 -21.29 -2.24 3.96
N GLY A 4 -21.65 -1.98 5.22
CA GLY A 4 -22.12 -3.00 6.17
C GLY A 4 -21.13 -4.15 6.36
N GLY A 5 -19.83 -3.85 6.36
CA GLY A 5 -18.75 -4.86 6.42
C GLY A 5 -18.45 -5.60 5.12
N ASN A 6 -19.25 -5.42 4.05
CA ASN A 6 -18.99 -6.06 2.76
C ASN A 6 -18.04 -5.22 1.89
N THR A 7 -17.07 -5.89 1.27
CA THR A 7 -16.08 -5.31 0.35
C THR A 7 -16.32 -5.64 -1.12
N ASP A 8 -17.16 -6.64 -1.42
CA ASP A 8 -17.51 -7.07 -2.77
C ASP A 8 -18.71 -6.29 -3.28
N LEU A 9 -18.44 -5.05 -3.68
CA LEU A 9 -19.45 -4.06 -4.03
C LEU A 9 -19.54 -3.86 -5.54
N LYS A 10 -20.75 -3.64 -6.04
CA LYS A 10 -20.99 -3.21 -7.43
C LYS A 10 -21.47 -1.76 -7.46
N PRO A 11 -20.98 -0.94 -8.41
CA PRO A 11 -21.54 0.40 -8.61
C PRO A 11 -23.06 0.31 -8.85
N GLY A 12 -23.85 1.11 -8.14
CA GLY A 12 -25.32 1.11 -8.22
C GLY A 12 -26.04 0.05 -7.39
N GLN A 13 -25.32 -0.77 -6.62
CA GLN A 13 -25.94 -1.71 -5.68
C GLN A 13 -26.71 -0.96 -4.58
N LEU A 14 -27.95 -1.39 -4.33
CA LEU A 14 -28.80 -0.81 -3.29
C LEU A 14 -28.46 -1.39 -1.92
N PHE A 15 -28.51 -0.52 -0.91
CA PHE A 15 -28.39 -0.85 0.50
C PHE A 15 -29.46 -0.11 1.30
N PRO A 16 -29.90 -0.65 2.45
CA PRO A 16 -30.76 0.10 3.37
C PRO A 16 -30.16 1.46 3.73
N LEU A 17 -31.02 2.48 3.91
CA LEU A 17 -30.61 3.89 4.10
C LEU A 17 -29.62 4.10 5.24
N HIS A 18 -29.68 3.27 6.28
CA HIS A 18 -28.86 3.36 7.48
C HIS A 18 -27.73 2.33 7.52
N THR A 19 -27.33 1.78 6.37
CA THR A 19 -26.18 0.88 6.29
C THR A 19 -24.91 1.70 6.47
N GLU A 20 -24.05 1.28 7.40
CA GLU A 20 -22.77 1.94 7.64
C GLU A 20 -21.84 1.84 6.43
N ILE A 21 -21.10 2.91 6.15
CA ILE A 21 -20.15 3.01 5.05
C ILE A 21 -18.79 3.40 5.63
N ASP A 22 -17.78 2.57 5.40
CA ASP A 22 -16.41 2.86 5.81
C ASP A 22 -15.53 3.14 4.60
N ILE A 23 -14.73 4.20 4.69
CA ILE A 23 -13.67 4.48 3.72
C ILE A 23 -12.41 3.77 4.21
N ARG A 24 -11.78 3.01 3.32
CA ARG A 24 -10.53 2.33 3.67
C ARG A 24 -9.41 3.35 3.82
N GLU A 25 -8.50 3.09 4.75
CA GLU A 25 -7.31 3.90 4.91
C GLU A 25 -6.48 3.99 3.63
N THR A 26 -5.79 5.11 3.48
CA THR A 26 -4.83 5.30 2.40
C THR A 26 -3.70 4.28 2.55
N PRO A 27 -3.36 3.52 1.50
CA PRO A 27 -2.22 2.61 1.55
C PRO A 27 -0.93 3.35 1.92
N LYS A 28 -0.09 2.71 2.75
CA LYS A 28 1.23 3.26 3.15
C LYS A 28 2.14 3.59 1.96
N TYR A 29 2.02 2.82 0.88
CA TYR A 29 2.82 2.97 -0.33
C TYR A 29 1.93 3.20 -1.55
N VAL A 30 2.41 3.99 -2.51
CA VAL A 30 1.70 4.30 -3.77
C VAL A 30 1.40 3.07 -4.65
N GLY A 31 2.05 1.93 -4.38
CA GLY A 31 1.75 0.66 -5.02
C GLY A 31 1.94 -0.51 -4.06
N ARG A 32 1.15 -1.58 -4.28
CA ARG A 32 1.20 -2.82 -3.48
C ARG A 32 2.58 -3.49 -3.44
N GLY A 33 3.46 -3.13 -4.38
CA GLY A 33 4.87 -3.55 -4.34
C GLY A 33 5.55 -3.14 -3.04
N GLY A 34 5.30 -1.94 -2.51
CA GLY A 34 6.01 -1.45 -1.31
C GLY A 34 5.88 -2.38 -0.11
N ILE A 35 4.71 -3.00 0.09
CA ILE A 35 4.46 -3.97 1.18
C ILE A 35 5.36 -5.22 1.04
N LYS A 36 5.67 -5.63 -0.20
CA LYS A 36 6.56 -6.76 -0.45
C LYS A 36 7.99 -6.42 -0.08
N LEU A 37 8.47 -5.25 -0.49
CA LEU A 37 9.82 -4.80 -0.17
C LEU A 37 9.99 -4.50 1.32
N GLU A 38 9.01 -3.88 1.96
CA GLU A 38 8.98 -3.66 3.41
C GLU A 38 9.13 -4.99 4.18
N LYS A 39 8.37 -6.02 3.76
CA LYS A 39 8.50 -7.36 4.34
C LYS A 39 9.90 -7.93 4.14
N ALA A 40 10.52 -7.74 2.97
CA ALA A 40 11.88 -8.20 2.73
C ALA A 40 12.92 -7.44 3.58
N ILE A 41 12.80 -6.11 3.71
CA ILE A 41 13.67 -5.29 4.55
C ILE A 41 13.63 -5.78 6.00
N ARG A 42 12.43 -6.05 6.54
CA ARG A 42 12.27 -6.55 7.91
C ARG A 42 12.77 -7.99 8.06
N ASP A 43 12.29 -8.90 7.21
CA ASP A 43 12.51 -10.34 7.39
C ASP A 43 13.96 -10.75 7.06
N PHE A 44 14.67 -9.98 6.24
CA PHE A 44 16.10 -10.18 5.93
C PHE A 44 17.02 -9.16 6.62
N GLU A 45 16.49 -8.32 7.51
CA GLU A 45 17.25 -7.31 8.26
C GLU A 45 18.14 -6.41 7.38
N LEU A 46 17.59 -5.96 6.24
CA LEU A 46 18.32 -5.11 5.31
C LEU A 46 18.46 -3.70 5.87
N LEU A 47 19.69 -3.20 6.00
CA LEU A 47 19.93 -1.78 6.25
C LEU A 47 19.79 -1.03 4.92
N VAL A 48 18.81 -0.13 4.79
CA VAL A 48 18.60 0.67 3.56
C VAL A 48 18.77 2.18 3.78
N ASP A 49 18.78 2.63 5.04
CA ASP A 49 18.95 4.04 5.38
C ASP A 49 20.31 4.56 4.90
N GLY A 50 20.29 5.70 4.20
CA GLY A 50 21.46 6.33 3.61
C GLY A 50 22.05 5.62 2.39
N MET A 51 21.47 4.51 1.93
CA MET A 51 21.98 3.80 0.75
C MET A 51 21.47 4.42 -0.56
N VAL A 52 22.35 4.39 -1.57
CA VAL A 52 21.95 4.63 -2.96
C VAL A 52 21.34 3.34 -3.51
N ALA A 53 20.08 3.41 -3.91
CA ALA A 53 19.32 2.25 -4.41
C ALA A 53 18.81 2.49 -5.83
N ILE A 54 18.67 1.41 -6.60
CA ILE A 54 18.04 1.41 -7.92
C ILE A 54 16.79 0.52 -7.90
N ASP A 55 15.64 1.08 -8.29
CA ASP A 55 14.39 0.32 -8.50
C ASP A 55 14.24 -0.01 -9.99
N VAL A 56 14.61 -1.24 -10.35
CA VAL A 56 14.51 -1.72 -11.74
C VAL A 56 13.11 -2.27 -11.99
N GLY A 57 12.39 -1.64 -12.93
CA GLY A 57 10.99 -1.97 -13.19
C GLY A 57 10.02 -1.15 -12.34
N ALA A 58 10.44 0.05 -11.91
CA ALA A 58 9.59 1.02 -11.22
C ALA A 58 8.34 1.34 -12.05
N SER A 59 7.22 0.69 -11.71
CA SER A 59 5.90 0.92 -12.30
C SER A 59 5.27 2.16 -11.66
N THR A 60 4.20 2.01 -10.86
CA THR A 60 3.64 3.09 -10.04
C THR A 60 4.60 3.60 -8.95
N GLY A 61 5.77 2.97 -8.76
CA GLY A 61 6.81 3.40 -7.83
C GLY A 61 6.66 2.87 -6.39
N GLY A 62 5.92 1.78 -6.17
CA GLY A 62 5.72 1.25 -4.81
C GLY A 62 7.00 0.80 -4.10
N PHE A 63 8.00 0.28 -4.83
CA PHE A 63 9.31 -0.08 -4.27
C PHE A 63 10.14 1.18 -4.01
N THR A 64 10.22 2.10 -4.98
CA THR A 64 10.83 3.43 -4.77
C THR A 64 10.29 4.14 -3.54
N ASP A 65 8.97 4.23 -3.38
CA ASP A 65 8.33 4.88 -2.22
C ASP A 65 8.70 4.18 -0.90
N CYS A 66 8.73 2.84 -0.89
CA CYS A 66 9.22 2.08 0.25
C CYS A 66 10.69 2.38 0.57
N LEU A 67 11.57 2.45 -0.42
CA LEU A 67 12.99 2.78 -0.21
C LEU A 67 13.17 4.18 0.37
N LEU A 68 12.47 5.18 -0.19
CA LEU A 68 12.52 6.56 0.26
C LEU A 68 11.99 6.70 1.70
N GLN A 69 10.86 6.06 2.03
CA GLN A 69 10.32 6.07 3.39
C GLN A 69 11.22 5.36 4.40
N ASN A 70 12.10 4.45 3.96
CA ASN A 70 13.10 3.79 4.81
C ASN A 70 14.49 4.45 4.74
N GLY A 71 14.62 5.63 4.13
CA GLY A 71 15.83 6.47 4.22
C GLY A 71 16.86 6.30 3.10
N ALA A 72 16.55 5.57 2.03
CA ALA A 72 17.42 5.53 0.85
C ALA A 72 17.59 6.93 0.23
N LYS A 73 18.75 7.21 -0.41
CA LYS A 73 19.14 8.53 -0.94
C LYS A 73 19.63 8.49 -2.38
#